data_AF-A0A7C1NAQ9-F1
#
_entry.id   AF-A0A7C1NAQ9-F1
#
_cell.length_a   1.000
_cell.length_b   1.000
_cell.length_c   1.000
_cell.angle_alpha   90.00
_cell.angle_beta   90.00
_cell.angle_gamma   90.00
#
_symmetry.space_group_name_H-M   'P 1'
#
loop_
_entity.id
_entity.type
_entity.pdbx_description
1 polymer ?
#
loop_
_entity_poly.entity_id
_entity_poly.type
_entity_poly.pdbx_seq_one_letter_code
_entity_poly.pdbx_strand_id
1 'polypeptide(L)'
;MKTSEHLQNHLKKQREQINNWYSEKVEVLKEYNVNLPIFSSFDIRDSGNKVSIVDSNVFPSGFNNLDPDSRGYASKMFFKNLQSISQSKNILLILENHTRNKFYFKNIQVLSQILNRAGYTTSLGFLDAGEIIHKKHV
;
A
#
# COMPACT_ATOMS: atom_id res chain seq x y z
N MET A 1 -6.81 -1.48 -32.92
CA MET A 1 -5.95 -1.04 -31.81
C MET A 1 -6.57 -1.56 -30.51
N LYS A 2 -5.82 -2.23 -29.63
CA LYS A 2 -6.40 -2.75 -28.37
C LYS A 2 -6.83 -1.55 -27.50
N THR A 3 -7.98 -1.63 -26.81
CA THR A 3 -8.49 -0.49 -26.01
C THR A 3 -7.50 -0.02 -24.95
N SER A 4 -6.72 -0.90 -24.34
CA SER A 4 -5.66 -0.53 -23.39
C SER A 4 -4.56 0.33 -24.01
N GLU A 5 -4.14 0.03 -25.24
CA GLU A 5 -3.13 0.83 -25.95
C GLU A 5 -3.67 2.22 -26.30
N HIS A 6 -4.93 2.29 -26.74
CA HIS A 6 -5.61 3.56 -26.98
C HIS A 6 -5.70 4.41 -25.71
N LEU A 7 -6.15 3.80 -24.61
CA LEU A 7 -6.25 4.46 -23.32
C LEU A 7 -4.88 4.94 -22.84
N GLN A 8 -3.84 4.10 -22.90
CA GLN A 8 -2.49 4.48 -22.50
C GLN A 8 -1.96 5.68 -23.30
N ASN A 9 -2.17 5.70 -24.62
CA ASN A 9 -1.74 6.80 -25.47
C ASN A 9 -2.49 8.10 -25.15
N HIS A 10 -3.77 8.01 -24.79
CA HIS A 10 -4.55 9.17 -24.37
C HIS A 10 -4.10 9.70 -23.00
N LEU A 11 -3.95 8.80 -22.02
CA LEU A 11 -3.50 9.15 -20.66
C LEU A 11 -2.11 9.78 -20.66
N LYS A 12 -1.18 9.28 -21.49
CA LYS A 12 0.16 9.87 -21.62
C LYS A 12 0.12 11.33 -22.07
N LYS A 13 -0.76 11.68 -23.02
CA LYS A 13 -0.90 13.05 -23.52
C LYS A 13 -1.47 14.01 -22.47
N GLN A 14 -2.28 13.49 -21.54
CA GLN A 14 -2.92 14.28 -20.47
C GLN A 14 -2.20 14.16 -19.13
N ARG A 15 -1.02 13.55 -19.07
CA ARG A 15 -0.34 13.20 -17.82
C ARG A 15 -0.19 14.39 -16.87
N GLU A 16 0.21 15.54 -17.40
CA GLU A 16 0.37 16.76 -16.61
C GLU A 16 -0.96 17.23 -16.02
N GLN A 17 -2.00 17.32 -16.85
CA GLN A 17 -3.35 17.70 -16.42
C GLN A 17 -3.90 16.73 -15.35
N ILE A 18 -3.69 15.42 -15.52
CA ILE A 18 -4.10 14.40 -14.56
C ILE A 18 -3.36 14.57 -13.22
N ASN A 19 -2.04 14.82 -13.27
CA ASN A 19 -1.25 15.02 -12.06
C ASN A 19 -1.64 16.30 -11.30
N ASN A 20 -1.93 17.39 -12.03
CA ASN A 20 -2.40 18.63 -11.44
C ASN A 20 -3.76 18.42 -10.76
N TRP A 21 -4.71 17.83 -11.49
CA TRP A 21 -6.03 17.48 -10.93
C TRP A 21 -5.92 16.57 -9.70
N TYR A 22 -5.06 15.54 -9.74
CA TYR A 22 -4.85 14.66 -8.60
C TYR A 22 -4.31 15.42 -7.38
N SER A 23 -3.32 16.28 -7.59
CA SER A 23 -2.72 17.09 -6.52
C SER A 23 -3.76 18.02 -5.89
N GLU A 24 -4.55 18.72 -6.72
CA GLU A 24 -5.66 19.56 -6.24
C GLU A 24 -6.67 18.76 -5.42
N LYS A 25 -7.06 17.56 -5.86
CA LYS A 25 -7.99 16.70 -5.11
C LYS A 25 -7.42 16.25 -3.77
N VAL A 26 -6.12 15.94 -3.71
CA VAL A 26 -5.46 15.59 -2.45
C VAL A 26 -5.45 16.76 -1.48
N GLU A 27 -5.19 17.99 -1.95
CA GLU A 27 -5.27 19.17 -1.09
C GLU A 27 -6.69 19.41 -0.56
N VAL A 28 -7.71 19.27 -1.42
CA VAL A 28 -9.12 19.36 -0.98
C VAL A 28 -9.42 18.31 0.10
N LEU A 29 -8.98 17.05 -0.05
CA LEU A 29 -9.21 16.02 0.97
C LEU A 29 -8.56 16.36 2.32
N LYS A 30 -7.38 17.00 2.31
CA LYS A 30 -6.73 17.46 3.54
C LYS A 30 -7.53 18.54 4.25
N GLU A 31 -8.21 19.43 3.53
CA GLU A 31 -9.10 20.44 4.13
C GLU A 31 -10.25 19.79 4.91
N TYR A 32 -10.69 18.60 4.49
CA TYR A 32 -11.68 17.79 5.21
C TYR A 32 -11.07 16.81 6.23
N ASN A 33 -9.77 16.96 6.56
CA ASN A 33 -9.02 16.07 7.45
C ASN A 33 -9.05 14.58 7.01
N VAL A 34 -9.12 14.34 5.70
CA VAL A 34 -9.09 13.00 5.10
C VAL A 34 -7.69 12.75 4.53
N ASN A 35 -6.96 11.83 5.16
CA ASN A 35 -5.66 11.38 4.68
C ASN A 35 -5.80 10.20 3.71
N LEU A 36 -4.96 10.15 2.68
CA LEU A 36 -4.86 8.97 1.83
C LEU A 36 -4.31 7.77 2.62
N PRO A 37 -4.77 6.54 2.30
CA PRO A 37 -4.16 5.34 2.85
C PRO A 37 -2.66 5.29 2.58
N ILE A 38 -1.87 4.82 3.55
CA ILE A 38 -0.41 4.67 3.42
C ILE A 38 -0.08 3.69 2.28
N PHE A 39 -0.94 2.70 2.07
CA PHE A 39 -0.90 1.79 0.93
C PHE A 39 -2.31 1.25 0.63
N SER A 40 -2.49 0.73 -0.57
CA SER A 40 -3.68 0.00 -1.02
C SER A 40 -3.30 -0.83 -2.26
N SER A 41 -4.14 -1.80 -2.64
CA SER A 41 -4.06 -2.46 -3.93
C SER A 41 -5.36 -2.33 -4.71
N PHE A 42 -5.25 -2.36 -6.03
CA PHE A 42 -6.38 -2.28 -6.94
C PHE A 42 -6.22 -3.35 -8.02
N ASP A 43 -7.23 -4.20 -8.17
CA ASP A 43 -7.26 -5.16 -9.27
C ASP A 43 -7.84 -4.48 -10.50
N ILE A 44 -7.08 -4.49 -11.60
CA ILE A 44 -7.48 -3.89 -12.87
C ILE A 44 -7.69 -5.00 -13.89
N ARG A 45 -8.84 -5.00 -14.58
CA ARG A 45 -9.12 -5.92 -15.68
C ARG A 45 -9.25 -5.17 -17.00
N ASP A 46 -8.67 -5.74 -18.05
CA ASP A 46 -8.79 -5.30 -19.45
C ASP A 46 -9.53 -6.38 -20.25
N SER A 47 -10.72 -6.07 -20.73
CA SER A 47 -11.53 -6.96 -21.59
C SER A 47 -11.26 -6.75 -23.08
N GLY A 48 -10.29 -5.90 -23.45
CA GLY A 48 -10.01 -5.51 -24.84
C GLY A 48 -10.92 -4.41 -25.37
N ASN A 49 -12.08 -4.17 -24.74
CA ASN A 49 -13.00 -3.05 -25.00
C ASN A 49 -13.20 -2.12 -23.79
N LYS A 50 -12.81 -2.52 -22.57
CA LYS A 50 -12.92 -1.73 -21.34
C LYS A 50 -11.76 -2.08 -20.40
N VAL A 51 -11.20 -1.06 -19.76
CA VAL A 51 -10.27 -1.21 -18.63
C VAL A 51 -10.95 -0.66 -17.38
N SER A 52 -10.98 -1.43 -16.29
CA SER A 52 -11.66 -1.01 -15.06
C SER A 52 -11.03 -1.60 -13.80
N ILE A 53 -11.13 -0.85 -12.71
CA ILE A 53 -10.89 -1.35 -11.36
C ILE A 53 -12.06 -2.26 -10.98
N VAL A 54 -11.75 -3.47 -10.52
CA VAL A 54 -12.76 -4.47 -10.12
C VAL A 54 -12.70 -4.82 -8.64
N ASP A 55 -11.58 -4.54 -7.97
CA ASP A 55 -11.43 -4.69 -6.54
C ASP A 55 -10.52 -3.59 -5.98
N SER A 56 -10.76 -3.18 -4.74
CA SER A 56 -9.97 -2.19 -4.01
C SER A 56 -9.76 -2.68 -2.58
N ASN A 57 -8.51 -2.89 -2.19
CA ASN A 57 -8.15 -3.41 -0.88
C ASN A 57 -7.23 -2.44 -0.13
N VAL A 58 -7.68 -1.94 1.01
CA VAL A 58 -6.91 -1.04 1.89
C VAL A 58 -5.96 -1.78 2.85
N PHE A 59 -6.07 -3.11 2.94
CA PHE A 59 -5.18 -3.99 3.72
C PHE A 59 -4.66 -5.15 2.84
N PRO A 60 -3.92 -4.86 1.75
CA PRO A 60 -3.43 -5.88 0.84
C PRO A 60 -2.43 -6.84 1.49
N SER A 61 -2.49 -8.10 1.08
CA SER A 61 -1.62 -9.18 1.56
C SER A 61 -0.66 -9.71 0.48
N GLY A 62 -0.18 -8.82 -0.40
CA GLY A 62 0.61 -9.17 -1.59
C GLY A 62 2.05 -8.61 -1.66
N PHE A 63 2.61 -8.06 -0.59
CA PHE A 63 3.96 -7.47 -0.61
C PHE A 63 5.05 -8.47 -0.99
N ASN A 64 4.85 -9.76 -0.70
CA ASN A 64 5.77 -10.83 -1.10
C ASN A 64 5.81 -11.08 -2.62
N ASN A 65 4.84 -10.58 -3.38
CA ASN A 65 4.78 -10.70 -4.84
C ASN A 65 5.54 -9.56 -5.55
N LEU A 66 5.93 -8.51 -4.83
CA LEU A 66 6.75 -7.43 -5.38
C LEU A 66 8.16 -7.94 -5.71
N ASP A 67 8.70 -7.52 -6.85
CA ASP A 67 10.09 -7.72 -7.21
C ASP A 67 11.03 -6.86 -6.34
N PRO A 68 12.34 -7.14 -6.31
CA PRO A 68 13.29 -6.42 -5.45
C PRO A 68 13.32 -4.90 -5.64
N ASP A 69 13.16 -4.41 -6.87
CA ASP A 69 13.20 -2.97 -7.17
C ASP A 69 11.92 -2.30 -6.67
N SER A 70 10.77 -2.94 -6.89
CA SER A 70 9.49 -2.49 -6.33
C SER A 70 9.49 -2.44 -4.80
N ARG A 71 10.13 -3.42 -4.13
CA ARG A 71 10.32 -3.37 -2.66
C ARG A 71 11.22 -2.21 -2.22
N GLY A 72 12.28 -1.94 -2.98
CA GLY A 72 13.15 -0.79 -2.77
C GLY A 72 12.40 0.54 -2.92
N TYR A 73 11.55 0.65 -3.92
CA TYR A 73 10.68 1.80 -4.13
C TYR A 73 9.64 1.96 -3.01
N ALA A 74 8.97 0.87 -2.62
CA ALA A 74 8.03 0.86 -1.50
C ALA A 74 8.68 1.36 -0.21
N SER A 75 9.91 0.93 0.08
CA SER A 75 10.66 1.37 1.26
C SER A 75 10.87 2.90 1.27
N LYS A 76 11.25 3.49 0.14
CA LYS A 76 11.37 4.96 0.00
C LYS A 76 10.03 5.67 0.22
N MET A 77 8.95 5.10 -0.31
CA MET A 77 7.61 5.67 -0.14
C MET A 77 7.13 5.60 1.31
N PHE A 78 7.38 4.50 2.02
CA PHE A 78 7.08 4.39 3.44
C PHE A 78 7.84 5.43 4.26
N PHE A 79 9.15 5.59 4.04
CA PHE A 79 9.94 6.63 4.69
C PHE A 79 9.35 8.04 4.49
N LYS A 80 8.96 8.37 3.26
CA LYS A 80 8.40 9.68 2.92
C LYS A 80 7.03 9.94 3.57
N ASN A 81 6.12 8.97 3.52
CA ASN A 81 4.72 9.18 3.89
C ASN A 81 4.43 8.91 5.38
N LEU A 82 5.16 8.00 6.03
CA LEU A 82 4.93 7.72 7.45
C LEU A 82 5.48 8.83 8.35
N GLN A 83 6.55 9.53 7.94
CA GLN A 83 7.08 10.67 8.69
C GLN A 83 6.08 11.82 8.85
N SER A 84 5.21 12.03 7.87
CA SER A 84 4.15 13.04 7.97
C SER A 84 2.99 12.61 8.88
N ILE A 85 2.89 11.33 9.23
CA ILE A 85 1.82 10.79 10.07
C ILE A 85 2.26 10.70 11.53
N SER A 86 3.49 10.23 11.78
CA SER A 86 4.02 10.08 13.15
C SER A 86 5.54 10.26 13.19
N GLN A 87 6.01 10.86 14.28
CA GLN A 87 7.44 10.94 14.60
C GLN A 87 8.00 9.62 15.16
N SER A 88 7.12 8.68 15.55
CA SER A 88 7.55 7.38 16.07
C SER A 88 8.30 6.57 15.01
N LYS A 89 9.41 5.95 15.43
CA LYS A 89 10.10 4.95 14.61
C LYS A 89 9.57 3.53 14.83
N ASN A 90 8.73 3.32 15.84
CA ASN A 90 8.18 2.00 16.14
C ASN A 90 6.82 1.83 15.46
N ILE A 91 6.65 0.71 14.75
CA ILE A 91 5.41 0.32 14.08
C ILE A 91 4.96 -1.02 14.63
N LEU A 92 3.72 -1.09 15.12
CA LEU A 92 3.05 -2.35 15.44
C LEU A 92 2.22 -2.79 14.23
N LEU A 93 2.58 -3.93 13.63
CA LEU A 93 1.74 -4.59 12.64
C LEU A 93 0.74 -5.49 13.36
N ILE A 94 -0.53 -5.12 13.31
CA ILE A 94 -1.63 -5.94 13.81
C ILE A 94 -2.04 -6.90 12.70
N LEU A 95 -1.95 -8.19 12.99
CA LEU A 95 -2.15 -9.25 12.02
C LEU A 95 -3.59 -9.75 12.04
N GLU A 96 -3.98 -10.38 10.94
CA GLU A 96 -5.27 -11.05 10.81
C GLU A 96 -5.29 -12.31 11.70
N ASN A 97 -6.39 -12.48 12.42
CA ASN A 97 -6.54 -13.58 13.37
C ASN A 97 -6.70 -14.94 12.67
N HIS A 98 -6.27 -16.01 13.36
CA HIS A 98 -6.57 -17.40 13.00
C HIS A 98 -6.25 -17.84 11.56
N THR A 99 -5.26 -17.22 10.90
CA THR A 99 -4.84 -17.65 9.56
C THR A 99 -3.75 -18.72 9.60
N ARG A 100 -3.93 -19.80 8.84
CA ARG A 100 -2.89 -20.81 8.57
C ARG A 100 -2.19 -20.58 7.23
N ASN A 101 -2.45 -19.45 6.59
CA ASN A 101 -1.95 -19.15 5.26
C ASN A 101 -0.46 -18.78 5.30
N LYS A 102 0.41 -19.69 4.82
CA LYS A 102 1.86 -19.46 4.73
C LYS A 102 2.22 -18.24 3.86
N PHE A 103 1.44 -17.95 2.82
CA PHE A 103 1.67 -16.78 1.97
C PHE A 103 1.39 -15.48 2.71
N TYR A 104 0.38 -15.46 3.59
CA TYR A 104 0.12 -14.30 4.44
C TYR A 104 1.30 -14.03 5.36
N PHE A 105 1.87 -15.04 6.01
CA PHE A 105 3.06 -14.83 6.85
C PHE A 105 4.26 -14.35 6.05
N LYS A 106 4.44 -14.84 4.81
CA LYS A 106 5.49 -14.32 3.91
C LYS A 106 5.23 -12.87 3.51
N ASN A 107 3.98 -12.47 3.28
CA ASN A 107 3.60 -11.09 3.06
C ASN A 107 4.00 -10.22 4.26
N ILE A 108 3.65 -10.64 5.48
CA ILE A 108 4.00 -9.90 6.71
C ILE A 108 5.51 -9.78 6.88
N GLN A 109 6.25 -10.87 6.66
CA GLN A 109 7.71 -10.86 6.71
C GLN A 109 8.32 -9.85 5.73
N VAL A 110 7.83 -9.83 4.48
CA VAL A 110 8.33 -8.90 3.46
C VAL A 110 7.92 -7.45 3.78
N LEU A 111 6.70 -7.22 4.26
CA LEU A 111 6.27 -5.89 4.70
C LEU A 111 7.15 -5.37 5.85
N SER A 112 7.41 -6.20 6.86
CA SER A 112 8.35 -5.87 7.95
C SER A 112 9.74 -5.52 7.42
N GLN A 113 10.27 -6.28 6.45
CA GLN A 113 11.57 -5.97 5.84
C GLN A 113 11.58 -4.63 5.09
N ILE A 114 10.50 -4.32 4.35
CA ILE A 114 10.36 -3.05 3.63
C ILE A 114 10.35 -1.87 4.62
N LEU A 115 9.59 -1.99 5.71
CA LEU A 115 9.49 -0.98 6.76
C LEU A 115 10.80 -0.83 7.54
N ASN A 116 11.48 -1.93 7.87
CA ASN A 116 12.78 -1.90 8.52
C ASN A 116 13.83 -1.23 7.64
N ARG A 117 13.83 -1.51 6.33
CA ARG A 117 14.68 -0.81 5.35
C ARG A 117 14.35 0.68 5.24
N ALA A 118 13.10 1.05 5.52
CA ALA A 118 12.67 2.44 5.58
C ALA A 118 13.04 3.15 6.90
N GLY A 119 13.78 2.48 7.80
CA GLY A 119 14.27 3.05 9.06
C GLY A 119 13.28 2.99 10.22
N TYR A 120 12.28 2.10 10.15
CA TYR A 120 11.35 1.82 11.24
C TYR A 120 11.71 0.54 11.97
N THR A 121 11.26 0.40 13.21
CA THR A 121 11.33 -0.83 14.00
C THR A 121 9.95 -1.46 14.01
N THR A 122 9.77 -2.60 13.35
CA THR A 122 8.48 -3.30 13.34
C THR A 122 8.35 -4.32 14.46
N SER A 123 7.20 -4.34 15.13
CA SER A 123 6.76 -5.41 16.04
C SER A 123 5.46 -6.03 15.51
N LEU A 124 5.15 -7.27 15.90
CA LEU A 124 3.95 -7.97 15.47
C LEU A 124 2.99 -8.16 16.65
N GLY A 125 1.70 -7.95 16.39
CA GLY A 125 0.63 -8.15 17.37
C GLY A 125 -0.55 -8.90 16.76
N PHE A 126 -1.28 -9.59 17.61
CA PHE A 126 -2.57 -10.21 17.27
C PHE A 126 -3.62 -9.72 18.27
N LEU A 127 -4.88 -9.71 17.84
CA LEU A 127 -6.02 -9.39 18.71
C LEU A 127 -6.64 -10.70 19.17
N ASP A 128 -6.63 -10.99 20.48
CA ASP A 128 -7.38 -12.13 21.02
C ASP A 128 -8.41 -11.61 22.03
N ALA A 129 -9.68 -11.95 21.83
CA ALA A 129 -10.81 -11.52 22.68
C ALA A 129 -10.87 -10.01 23.05
N GLY A 130 -10.27 -9.11 22.26
CA GLY A 130 -10.23 -7.66 22.53
C GLY A 130 -8.95 -7.16 23.23
N GLU A 131 -7.98 -8.05 23.52
CA GLU A 131 -6.68 -7.70 24.08
C GLU A 131 -5.57 -7.80 23.02
N ILE A 132 -4.62 -6.85 23.06
CA ILE A 132 -3.43 -6.86 22.19
C ILE A 132 -2.35 -7.76 22.83
N ILE A 133 -2.10 -8.92 22.24
CA ILE A 133 -1.01 -9.80 22.67
C ILE A 133 0.25 -9.46 21.87
N HIS A 134 1.26 -8.91 22.56
CA HIS A 134 2.53 -8.52 21.96
C HIS A 134 3.51 -9.70 21.93
N LYS A 135 3.94 -10.16 20.75
CA LYS A 135 5.07 -11.09 20.60
C LYS A 135 6.28 -10.34 20.05
N LYS A 136 7.30 -10.18 20.89
CA LYS A 136 8.54 -9.51 20.53
C LYS A 136 9.44 -10.48 19.76
N HIS A 137 10.07 -9.97 18.69
CA HIS A 137 11.12 -10.56 17.85
C HIS A 137 10.70 -11.38 16.61
N VAL A 138 10.99 -10.80 15.44
CA VAL A 138 11.46 -11.47 14.21
C VAL A 138 12.71 -10.75 13.75
#